data_AF-A0A2D4GTX2-F1
#
_entry.id   AF-A0A2D4GTX2-F1
#
_cell.length_a   1.000
_cell.length_b   1.000
_cell.length_c   1.000
_cell.angle_alpha   90.00
_cell.angle_beta   90.00
_cell.angle_gamma   90.00
#
_symmetry.space_group_name_H-M   'P 1'
#
loop_
_entity.id
_entity.type
_entity.pdbx_description
1 polymer ?
#
loop_
_entity_poly.entity_id
_entity_poly.type
_entity_poly.pdbx_seq_one_letter_code
_entity_poly.pdbx_strand_id
1 'polypeptide(L)'
;NDPVPEKEWDRMHIRDNLKIANDQYGKLNKVPEWQRLAGKAAKGVEKFAKEKVDLVLMHWRDKMGIAQKEDRNNMNLNQKPVILRKRRQRIKIQANWDLFYYRFLQDHARSNLIWNFKTREELRDSLETEMRAFQIDRELGSTNVISWNHHEFEVKYECLSEEIKIGDYYLRLLLEEDESEESEAIKKSSEFFNELYHRFLLTPKINMKCLCLQALAIVYGRCYEEIGPFGDTRYIVGMLERCIDRLERDRLIIFLNKLILNKKNVKELMDSNGIRILVELLTLAHLHTSRATVPFQSNVIEAAPDMKRDSEKEWYYGNAEKERRGPYSFNEVSFKNFVSY
;
A
#
# COMPACT_ATOMS: atom_id res chain seq x y z
N ASN A 1 -4.47 -9.46 17.42
CA ASN A 1 -3.61 -10.62 17.71
C ASN A 1 -4.24 -11.84 17.07
N ASP A 2 -4.05 -11.99 15.76
CA ASP A 2 -4.55 -13.18 15.08
C ASP A 2 -3.59 -14.35 15.35
N PRO A 3 -4.10 -15.51 15.80
CA PRO A 3 -3.26 -16.65 16.10
C PRO A 3 -2.81 -17.34 14.81
N VAL A 4 -1.55 -17.81 14.83
CA VAL A 4 -1.02 -18.74 13.83
C VAL A 4 -1.67 -20.12 14.06
N PRO A 5 -2.03 -20.90 13.02
CA PRO A 5 -2.55 -22.25 13.18
C PRO A 5 -1.57 -23.14 13.97
N GLU A 6 -2.08 -23.81 15.02
CA GLU A 6 -1.28 -24.50 16.03
C GLU A 6 -0.51 -25.70 15.45
N LYS A 7 0.79 -25.78 15.78
CA LYS A 7 1.61 -27.00 15.67
C LYS A 7 2.00 -27.45 17.07
N GLU A 8 1.90 -28.77 17.29
CA GLU A 8 1.85 -29.49 18.56
C GLU A 8 2.81 -29.02 19.68
N TRP A 9 2.28 -28.97 20.91
CA TRP A 9 3.00 -28.63 22.15
C TRP A 9 4.13 -29.61 22.48
N ASP A 10 5.35 -29.10 22.62
CA ASP A 10 6.50 -29.83 23.17
C ASP A 10 6.31 -30.05 24.68
N ARG A 11 6.25 -31.32 25.11
CA ARG A 11 6.00 -31.77 26.49
C ARG A 11 7.29 -32.00 27.28
N MET A 12 8.23 -31.07 27.25
CA MET A 12 9.41 -31.16 28.12
C MET A 12 9.15 -30.58 29.51
N HIS A 13 9.32 -31.41 30.54
CA HIS A 13 9.28 -31.00 31.94
C HIS A 13 10.46 -30.07 32.27
N ILE A 14 10.18 -28.78 32.42
CA ILE A 14 11.15 -27.78 32.88
C ILE A 14 11.36 -27.96 34.39
N ARG A 15 12.57 -28.38 34.78
CA ARG A 15 13.01 -28.47 36.17
C ARG A 15 13.28 -27.06 36.70
N ASP A 16 12.39 -26.56 37.55
CA ASP A 16 12.46 -25.20 38.10
C ASP A 16 13.39 -25.13 39.33
N ASN A 17 14.66 -24.80 39.09
CA ASN A 17 15.68 -24.67 40.13
C ASN A 17 15.38 -23.56 41.15
N LEU A 18 14.52 -22.58 40.80
CA LEU A 18 14.10 -21.52 41.71
C LEU A 18 13.14 -22.05 42.79
N LYS A 19 12.26 -22.97 42.39
CA LYS A 19 11.31 -23.65 43.29
C LYS A 19 12.05 -24.55 44.29
N ILE A 20 13.09 -25.25 43.82
CA ILE A 20 13.97 -26.08 44.65
C ILE A 20 14.76 -25.22 45.67
N ALA A 21 15.22 -24.03 45.27
CA ALA A 21 15.91 -23.11 46.18
C ALA A 21 14.98 -22.54 47.26
N ASN A 22 13.72 -22.25 46.92
CA ASN A 22 12.74 -21.72 47.87
C ASN A 22 12.27 -22.79 48.88
N ASP A 23 12.12 -24.04 48.44
CA ASP A 23 11.78 -25.18 49.30
C ASP A 23 12.92 -25.59 50.25
N GLN A 24 14.18 -25.33 49.89
CA GLN A 24 15.33 -25.54 50.79
C GLN A 24 15.41 -24.48 51.90
N TYR A 25 15.08 -23.22 51.60
CA TYR A 25 15.05 -22.15 52.61
C TYR A 25 13.80 -22.19 53.50
N GLY A 26 12.68 -22.73 53.01
CA GLY A 26 11.43 -22.83 53.75
C GLY A 26 11.41 -23.86 54.88
N LYS A 27 12.42 -24.74 54.99
CA LYS A 27 12.45 -25.82 55.99
C LYS A 27 13.03 -25.45 57.35
N LEU A 28 13.58 -24.24 57.53
CA LEU A 28 14.33 -23.93 58.77
C LEU A 28 13.76 -22.86 59.71
N ASN A 29 12.59 -22.24 59.47
CA ASN A 29 12.03 -21.32 60.47
C ASN A 29 10.50 -21.16 60.34
N LYS A 30 9.75 -21.84 61.20
CA LYS A 30 8.32 -21.55 61.42
C LYS A 30 8.19 -20.30 62.31
N VAL A 31 8.22 -19.13 61.68
CA VAL A 31 7.84 -17.86 62.35
C VAL A 31 6.31 -17.73 62.32
N PRO A 32 5.63 -17.55 63.47
CA PRO A 32 4.18 -17.44 63.56
C PRO A 32 3.58 -16.29 62.73
N GLU A 33 2.40 -16.50 62.16
CA GLU A 33 1.76 -15.58 61.19
C GLU A 33 1.45 -14.17 61.73
N TRP A 34 1.21 -14.01 63.03
CA TRP A 34 0.99 -12.68 63.62
C TRP A 34 2.24 -11.79 63.56
N GLN A 35 3.43 -12.39 63.57
CA GLN A 35 4.72 -11.70 63.46
C GLN A 35 5.01 -11.28 62.01
N ARG A 36 4.46 -11.98 61.00
CA ARG A 36 4.50 -11.58 59.58
C ARG A 36 3.58 -10.40 59.27
N LEU A 37 2.43 -10.30 59.95
CA LEU A 37 1.47 -9.22 59.74
C LEU A 37 1.96 -7.90 60.37
N ALA A 38 2.52 -7.97 61.58
CA ALA A 38 3.13 -6.80 62.25
C ALA A 38 4.38 -6.27 61.52
N GLY A 39 5.18 -7.16 60.92
CA GLY A 39 6.39 -6.79 60.17
C GLY A 39 6.15 -6.10 58.82
N LYS A 40 4.93 -6.16 58.25
CA LYS A 40 4.61 -5.50 56.97
C LYS A 40 4.35 -3.99 57.14
N ALA A 41 3.72 -3.58 58.24
CA ALA A 41 3.46 -2.16 58.52
C ALA A 41 4.74 -1.42 58.97
N ALA A 42 5.57 -2.06 59.81
CA ALA A 42 6.82 -1.48 60.29
C ALA A 42 7.89 -1.33 59.19
N LYS A 43 8.00 -2.29 58.26
CA LYS A 43 8.99 -2.23 57.16
C LYS A 43 8.70 -1.18 56.10
N GLY A 44 7.42 -0.79 55.92
CA GLY A 44 7.05 0.29 55.00
C GLY A 44 7.55 1.65 55.51
N VAL A 45 7.38 1.89 56.80
CA VAL A 45 7.84 3.12 57.47
C VAL A 45 9.36 3.13 57.65
N GLU A 46 9.99 1.98 57.98
CA GLU A 46 11.46 1.86 58.03
C GLU A 46 12.13 2.05 56.66
N LYS A 47 11.54 1.55 55.57
CA LYS A 47 12.09 1.78 54.21
C LYS A 47 12.02 3.24 53.80
N PHE A 48 10.89 3.90 54.07
CA PHE A 48 10.72 5.31 53.73
C PHE A 48 11.59 6.21 54.60
N ALA A 49 11.74 5.88 55.89
CA ALA A 49 12.64 6.56 56.80
C ALA A 49 14.11 6.33 56.41
N LYS A 50 14.51 5.10 56.04
CA LYS A 50 15.87 4.81 55.54
C LYS A 50 16.19 5.52 54.24
N GLU A 51 15.29 5.52 53.24
CA GLU A 51 15.54 6.22 51.98
C GLU A 51 15.70 7.74 52.17
N LYS A 52 14.91 8.34 53.07
CA LYS A 52 15.04 9.77 53.40
C LYS A 52 16.27 10.07 54.24
N VAL A 53 16.61 9.21 55.21
CA VAL A 53 17.81 9.35 56.05
C VAL A 53 19.08 9.11 55.24
N ASP A 54 19.09 8.16 54.30
CA ASP A 54 20.23 7.91 53.41
C ASP A 54 20.43 9.06 52.42
N LEU A 55 19.36 9.70 51.93
CA LEU A 55 19.48 10.91 51.09
C LEU A 55 20.05 12.10 51.87
N VAL A 56 19.60 12.28 53.12
CA VAL A 56 20.09 13.35 54.01
C VAL A 56 21.52 13.08 54.46
N LEU A 57 21.90 11.84 54.75
CA LEU A 57 23.27 11.44 55.07
C LEU A 57 24.19 11.57 53.86
N MET A 58 23.72 11.26 52.65
CA MET A 58 24.49 11.50 51.42
C MET A 58 24.71 13.00 51.19
N HIS A 59 23.67 13.84 51.34
CA HIS A 59 23.80 15.29 51.20
C HIS A 59 24.62 15.94 52.32
N TRP A 60 24.56 15.44 53.55
CA TRP A 60 25.39 15.91 54.66
C TRP A 60 26.85 15.49 54.48
N ARG A 61 27.09 14.28 53.95
CA ARG A 61 28.41 13.76 53.63
C ARG A 61 29.09 14.51 52.47
N ASP A 62 28.34 14.86 51.44
CA ASP A 62 28.82 15.70 50.33
C ASP A 62 29.16 17.13 50.79
N LYS A 63 28.36 17.67 51.72
CA LYS A 63 28.56 19.01 52.27
C LYS A 63 29.69 19.11 53.30
N MET A 64 30.10 17.99 53.91
CA MET A 64 31.16 17.92 54.94
C MET A 64 32.54 17.49 54.41
N GLY A 65 32.68 17.16 53.12
CA GLY A 65 34.01 16.97 52.49
C GLY A 65 34.86 15.82 53.06
N ILE A 66 34.24 14.77 53.60
CA ILE A 66 34.95 13.63 54.20
C ILE A 66 35.39 12.66 53.09
N ALA A 67 36.62 12.80 52.62
CA ALA A 67 37.26 11.87 51.69
C ALA A 67 37.50 10.50 52.35
N GLN A 68 37.15 9.43 51.63
CA GLN A 68 37.42 8.05 52.01
C GLN A 68 38.93 7.85 52.21
N LYS A 69 39.36 7.66 53.46
CA LYS A 69 40.69 7.12 53.73
C LYS A 69 40.61 5.61 53.52
N GLU A 70 41.38 5.11 52.55
CA GLU A 70 41.48 3.69 52.21
C GLU A 70 41.99 2.87 53.40
N ASP A 71 41.13 2.09 54.04
CA ASP A 71 41.55 0.97 54.89
C ASP A 71 41.93 -0.21 53.98
N ARG A 72 43.20 -0.17 53.53
CA ARG A 72 43.84 -1.20 52.68
C ARG A 72 44.17 -2.52 53.40
N ASN A 73 43.87 -2.70 54.68
CA ASN A 73 44.37 -3.86 55.45
C ASN A 73 43.30 -4.49 56.35
N ASN A 74 42.32 -5.19 55.76
CA ASN A 74 41.75 -6.45 56.28
C ASN A 74 40.45 -6.77 55.53
N MET A 75 40.48 -7.65 54.54
CA MET A 75 39.41 -8.63 54.28
C MET A 75 39.88 -9.65 53.22
N ASN A 76 40.07 -10.88 53.69
CA ASN A 76 40.11 -12.17 52.99
C ASN A 76 40.14 -12.18 51.45
N LEU A 77 41.24 -12.72 50.89
CA LEU A 77 41.52 -12.93 49.46
C LEU A 77 40.52 -13.85 48.72
N ASN A 78 39.55 -14.47 49.42
CA ASN A 78 38.58 -15.41 48.84
C ASN A 78 37.15 -14.87 48.71
N GLN A 79 36.90 -13.59 48.92
CA GLN A 79 35.58 -12.99 48.64
C GLN A 79 35.74 -11.76 47.77
N LYS A 80 35.90 -11.99 46.46
CA LYS A 80 35.61 -10.94 45.48
C LYS A 80 34.14 -10.53 45.69
N PRO A 81 33.82 -9.24 45.90
CA PRO A 81 32.45 -8.81 46.03
C PRO A 81 31.70 -9.26 44.76
N VAL A 82 30.63 -10.03 44.94
CA VAL A 82 29.76 -10.44 43.83
C VAL A 82 29.06 -9.19 43.33
N ILE A 83 29.68 -8.52 42.36
CA ILE A 83 29.03 -7.45 41.62
C ILE A 83 27.97 -8.14 40.77
N LEU A 84 26.73 -8.10 41.23
CA LEU A 84 25.58 -8.40 40.40
C LEU A 84 25.55 -7.36 39.28
N ARG A 85 26.14 -7.70 38.12
CA ARG A 85 25.86 -6.95 36.89
C ARG A 85 24.34 -6.84 36.78
N LYS A 86 23.83 -5.64 36.47
CA LYS A 86 22.43 -5.46 36.10
C LYS A 86 22.05 -6.61 35.18
N ARG A 87 21.10 -7.44 35.62
CA ARG A 87 20.59 -8.57 34.85
C ARG A 87 20.33 -8.04 33.45
N ARG A 88 20.89 -8.67 32.41
CA ARG A 88 20.48 -8.38 31.03
C ARG A 88 18.97 -8.54 31.04
N GLN A 89 18.24 -7.43 31.00
CA GLN A 89 16.82 -7.47 30.69
C GLN A 89 16.81 -8.03 29.29
N ARG A 90 16.49 -9.31 29.15
CA ARG A 90 16.01 -9.82 27.87
C ARG A 90 14.80 -8.96 27.59
N ILE A 91 14.96 -7.99 26.69
CA ILE A 91 13.84 -7.31 26.06
C ILE A 91 13.01 -8.46 25.52
N LYS A 92 11.89 -8.76 26.19
CA LYS A 92 10.96 -9.77 25.71
C LYS A 92 10.48 -9.22 24.40
N ILE A 93 10.83 -9.90 23.31
CA ILE A 93 10.40 -9.44 22.02
C ILE A 93 8.88 -9.60 22.00
N GLN A 94 8.17 -8.47 22.00
CA GLN A 94 6.71 -8.44 22.05
C GLN A 94 6.08 -8.69 20.67
N ALA A 95 6.89 -8.69 19.61
CA ALA A 95 6.45 -8.87 18.24
C ALA A 95 6.29 -10.36 17.90
N ASN A 96 5.20 -10.68 17.21
CA ASN A 96 4.94 -12.01 16.68
C ASN A 96 5.82 -12.25 15.44
N TRP A 97 7.07 -12.65 15.67
CA TRP A 97 8.02 -12.94 14.59
C TRP A 97 7.57 -14.10 13.71
N ASP A 98 6.85 -15.06 14.26
CA ASP A 98 6.38 -16.22 13.50
C ASP A 98 5.37 -15.77 12.42
N LEU A 99 4.45 -14.88 12.78
CA LEU A 99 3.53 -14.27 11.83
C LEU A 99 4.26 -13.35 10.84
N PHE A 100 5.28 -12.64 11.30
CA PHE A 100 6.11 -11.81 10.41
C PHE A 100 6.78 -12.68 9.34
N TYR A 101 7.49 -13.74 9.72
CA TYR A 101 8.17 -14.62 8.76
C TYR A 101 7.18 -15.33 7.83
N TYR A 102 6.02 -15.73 8.35
CA TYR A 102 4.96 -16.29 7.52
C TYR A 102 4.48 -15.31 6.45
N ARG A 103 4.16 -14.07 6.83
CA ARG A 103 3.75 -13.02 5.89
C ARG A 103 4.90 -12.59 4.98
N PHE A 104 6.14 -12.56 5.47
CA PHE A 104 7.33 -12.16 4.72
C PHE A 104 7.61 -13.09 3.52
N LEU A 105 7.23 -14.36 3.60
CA LEU A 105 7.39 -15.31 2.49
C LEU A 105 6.30 -15.19 1.41
N GLN A 106 5.19 -14.52 1.72
CA GLN A 106 4.12 -14.26 0.77
C GLN A 106 4.42 -13.02 -0.07
N ASP A 107 3.89 -13.00 -1.29
CA ASP A 107 3.91 -11.79 -2.11
C ASP A 107 2.78 -10.85 -1.67
N HIS A 108 3.11 -9.58 -1.46
CA HIS A 108 2.16 -8.51 -1.15
C HIS A 108 2.23 -7.44 -2.22
N ALA A 109 1.07 -7.05 -2.74
CA ALA A 109 0.92 -5.89 -3.61
C ALA A 109 -0.16 -5.00 -3.03
N ARG A 110 0.24 -4.14 -2.07
CA ARG A 110 -0.62 -3.14 -1.44
C ARG A 110 -0.18 -1.74 -1.86
N SER A 111 -1.09 -0.78 -1.81
CA SER A 111 -0.81 0.63 -2.12
C SER A 111 0.37 1.20 -1.33
N ASN A 112 0.61 0.76 -0.10
CA ASN A 112 1.74 1.18 0.72
C ASN A 112 2.97 0.25 0.67
N LEU A 113 2.85 -0.95 0.09
CA LEU A 113 3.91 -1.96 0.12
C LEU A 113 3.88 -2.83 -1.13
N ILE A 114 4.98 -2.78 -1.86
CA ILE A 114 5.31 -3.75 -2.90
C ILE A 114 6.32 -4.73 -2.32
N TRP A 115 5.91 -5.98 -2.17
CA TRP A 115 6.74 -7.06 -1.69
C TRP A 115 6.60 -8.25 -2.62
N ASN A 116 7.50 -8.34 -3.59
CA ASN A 116 7.53 -9.41 -4.58
C ASN A 116 8.83 -10.22 -4.46
N PHE A 117 9.01 -11.22 -5.32
CA PHE A 117 10.26 -11.99 -5.37
C PHE A 117 11.48 -11.10 -5.66
N LYS A 118 11.35 -10.09 -6.52
CA LYS A 118 12.46 -9.21 -6.91
C LYS A 118 12.90 -8.27 -5.78
N THR A 119 11.97 -7.66 -5.05
CA THR A 119 12.26 -6.83 -3.88
C THR A 119 12.85 -7.68 -2.74
N ARG A 120 12.47 -8.96 -2.64
CA ARG A 120 13.09 -9.92 -1.71
C ARG A 120 14.54 -10.19 -2.05
N GLU A 121 14.83 -10.47 -3.32
CA GLU A 121 16.20 -10.71 -3.78
C GLU A 121 17.05 -9.43 -3.66
N GLU A 122 16.55 -8.25 -4.00
CA GLU A 122 17.30 -6.99 -3.83
C GLU A 122 17.62 -6.68 -2.36
N LEU A 123 16.70 -6.98 -1.43
CA LEU A 123 16.97 -6.90 0.01
C LEU A 123 18.06 -7.91 0.41
N ARG A 124 17.95 -9.15 -0.07
CA ARG A 124 18.90 -10.21 0.24
C ARG A 124 20.30 -9.86 -0.27
N ASP A 125 20.42 -9.43 -1.53
CA ASP A 125 21.67 -9.05 -2.16
C ASP A 125 22.33 -7.85 -1.44
N SER A 126 21.52 -6.88 -1.03
CA SER A 126 22.01 -5.73 -0.25
C SER A 126 22.53 -6.15 1.12
N LEU A 127 21.81 -7.04 1.82
CA LEU A 127 22.25 -7.60 3.11
C LEU A 127 23.51 -8.47 2.97
N GLU A 128 23.58 -9.34 1.95
CA GLU A 128 24.78 -10.15 1.70
C GLU A 128 25.99 -9.28 1.36
N THR A 129 25.78 -8.18 0.64
CA THR A 129 26.83 -7.21 0.32
C THR A 129 27.31 -6.45 1.56
N GLU A 130 26.39 -6.01 2.41
CA GLU A 130 26.71 -5.37 3.68
C GLU A 130 27.43 -6.32 4.65
N MET A 131 27.00 -7.59 4.72
CA MET A 131 27.68 -8.62 5.51
C MET A 131 29.11 -8.86 5.02
N ARG A 132 29.32 -8.88 3.70
CA ARG A 132 30.66 -8.98 3.11
C ARG A 132 31.51 -7.75 3.44
N ALA A 133 30.97 -6.54 3.30
CA ALA A 133 31.67 -5.30 3.66
C ALA A 133 32.05 -5.28 5.15
N PHE A 134 31.10 -5.60 6.03
CA PHE A 134 31.32 -5.69 7.47
C PHE A 134 32.40 -6.71 7.84
N GLN A 135 32.43 -7.86 7.16
CA GLN A 135 33.44 -8.89 7.39
C GLN A 135 34.84 -8.39 6.98
N ILE A 136 34.96 -7.70 5.84
CA ILE A 136 36.22 -7.09 5.37
C ILE A 136 36.69 -6.04 6.39
N ASP A 137 35.81 -5.15 6.83
CA ASP A 137 36.16 -4.11 7.80
C ASP A 137 36.61 -4.74 9.13
N ARG A 138 35.95 -5.82 9.57
CA ARG A 138 36.34 -6.55 10.77
C ARG A 138 37.73 -7.17 10.66
N GLU A 139 38.11 -7.66 9.48
CA GLU A 139 39.44 -8.23 9.23
C GLU A 139 40.52 -7.12 9.20
N LEU A 140 40.19 -5.94 8.68
CA LEU A 140 41.09 -4.78 8.66
C LEU A 140 41.24 -4.12 10.05
N GLY A 141 40.18 -4.09 10.85
CA GLY A 141 40.12 -3.45 12.17
C GLY A 141 40.60 -4.32 13.33
N SER A 142 41.71 -5.05 13.17
CA SER A 142 42.24 -6.02 14.15
C SER A 142 42.36 -5.48 15.60
N THR A 143 42.45 -4.16 15.78
CA THR A 143 42.60 -3.50 17.09
C THR A 143 41.33 -2.87 17.64
N ASN A 144 40.28 -2.65 16.82
CA ASN A 144 39.08 -1.92 17.22
C ASN A 144 37.84 -2.82 17.21
N VAL A 145 36.95 -2.63 18.19
CA VAL A 145 35.66 -3.32 18.21
C VAL A 145 34.74 -2.68 17.16
N ILE A 146 34.58 -3.36 16.02
CA ILE A 146 33.70 -2.93 14.95
C ILE A 146 32.29 -3.47 15.21
N SER A 147 31.30 -2.58 15.13
CA SER A 147 29.89 -2.88 15.31
C SER A 147 29.10 -2.40 14.10
N TRP A 148 28.11 -3.18 13.66
CA TRP A 148 27.31 -2.84 12.48
C TRP A 148 26.41 -1.62 12.74
N ASN A 149 26.48 -0.63 11.84
CA ASN A 149 25.63 0.55 11.89
C ASN A 149 24.30 0.34 11.17
N HIS A 150 23.37 -0.32 11.85
CA HIS A 150 22.02 -0.55 11.33
C HIS A 150 21.18 0.73 11.09
N HIS A 151 21.58 1.89 11.64
CA HIS A 151 20.83 3.14 11.42
C HIS A 151 21.07 3.77 10.05
N GLU A 152 22.24 3.53 9.46
CA GLU A 152 22.62 4.06 8.14
C GLU A 152 22.34 3.06 7.00
N PHE A 153 22.00 1.82 7.34
CA PHE A 153 21.69 0.82 6.33
C PHE A 153 20.36 1.14 5.64
N GLU A 154 20.44 1.46 4.35
CA GLU A 154 19.30 1.71 3.49
C GLU A 154 19.40 0.83 2.23
N VAL A 155 18.29 0.19 1.87
CA VAL A 155 18.19 -0.61 0.65
C VAL A 155 17.59 0.23 -0.45
N LYS A 156 18.33 0.39 -1.54
CA LYS A 156 17.85 1.06 -2.74
C LYS A 156 17.22 0.02 -3.66
N TYR A 157 15.90 0.09 -3.82
CA TYR A 157 15.16 -0.82 -4.69
C TYR A 157 15.13 -0.29 -6.13
N GLU A 158 15.99 -0.82 -6.99
CA GLU A 158 16.03 -0.44 -8.41
C GLU A 158 14.78 -0.90 -9.15
N CYS A 159 14.22 -2.05 -8.78
CA CYS A 159 12.98 -2.54 -9.39
C CYS A 159 11.76 -1.64 -9.19
N LEU A 160 11.78 -0.79 -8.16
CA LEU A 160 10.68 0.12 -7.84
C LEU A 160 10.90 1.52 -8.46
N SER A 161 12.03 1.76 -9.13
CA SER A 161 12.35 3.07 -9.71
C SER A 161 11.41 3.48 -10.85
N GLU A 162 10.83 2.51 -11.55
CA GLU A 162 9.84 2.74 -12.61
C GLU A 162 8.44 3.03 -12.06
N GLU A 163 8.17 2.63 -10.81
CA GLU A 163 6.88 2.81 -10.16
C GLU A 163 6.72 4.25 -9.64
N ILE A 164 5.52 4.79 -9.79
CA ILE A 164 5.23 6.18 -9.39
C ILE A 164 4.85 6.17 -7.91
N LYS A 165 5.80 6.58 -7.07
CA LYS A 165 5.60 6.79 -5.64
C LYS A 165 5.19 8.25 -5.35
N ILE A 166 4.15 8.43 -4.54
CA ILE A 166 3.71 9.72 -4.02
C ILE A 166 3.54 9.55 -2.52
N GLY A 167 4.21 10.36 -1.71
CA GLY A 167 4.33 10.10 -0.26
C GLY A 167 4.83 8.68 -0.01
N ASP A 168 4.07 7.90 0.76
CA ASP A 168 4.35 6.49 1.07
C ASP A 168 3.55 5.50 0.20
N TYR A 169 2.85 5.97 -0.83
CA TYR A 169 1.93 5.17 -1.63
C TYR A 169 2.36 5.03 -3.09
N TYR A 170 2.17 3.84 -3.65
CA TYR A 170 2.35 3.53 -5.06
C TYR A 170 1.06 3.80 -5.83
N LEU A 171 1.14 4.74 -6.77
CA LEU A 171 -0.02 5.25 -7.50
C LEU A 171 -0.77 4.14 -8.24
N ARG A 172 -0.05 3.24 -8.90
CA ARG A 172 -0.64 2.14 -9.67
C ARG A 172 -1.50 1.24 -8.78
N LEU A 173 -0.94 0.78 -7.66
CA LEU A 173 -1.64 -0.11 -6.74
C LEU A 173 -2.79 0.61 -6.05
N LEU A 174 -2.65 1.91 -5.75
CA LEU A 174 -3.76 2.73 -5.25
C LEU A 174 -4.93 2.81 -6.26
N LEU A 175 -4.63 2.82 -7.55
CA LEU A 175 -5.66 2.84 -8.61
C LEU A 175 -6.27 1.46 -8.89
N GLU A 176 -5.52 0.38 -8.62
CA GLU A 176 -5.97 -1.01 -8.77
C GLU A 176 -6.75 -1.51 -7.53
N GLU A 177 -6.55 -0.93 -6.35
CA GLU A 177 -7.34 -1.22 -5.15
C GLU A 177 -8.81 -0.80 -5.35
N ASP A 178 -9.70 -1.78 -5.55
CA ASP A 178 -11.14 -1.60 -5.66
C ASP A 178 -11.70 -0.75 -4.50
N GLU A 179 -12.76 0.04 -4.76
CA GLU A 179 -13.48 0.83 -3.72
C GLU A 179 -14.05 -0.04 -2.57
N SER A 180 -13.93 -1.37 -2.66
CA SER A 180 -14.59 -2.38 -1.82
C SER A 180 -13.78 -2.84 -0.62
N GLU A 181 -12.44 -2.83 -0.71
CA GLU A 181 -11.61 -3.24 0.42
C GLU A 181 -11.38 -2.01 1.30
N GLU A 182 -11.63 -2.17 2.59
CA GLU A 182 -11.24 -1.24 3.64
C GLU A 182 -9.70 -1.10 3.58
N SER A 183 -9.17 -0.32 2.63
CA SER A 183 -7.76 0.05 2.59
C SER A 183 -7.46 0.59 3.97
N GLU A 184 -6.57 -0.08 4.69
CA GLU A 184 -6.03 0.39 5.96
C GLU A 184 -5.77 1.89 5.83
N ALA A 185 -6.59 2.68 6.52
CA ALA A 185 -6.88 4.07 6.23
C ALA A 185 -5.63 4.80 5.74
N ILE A 186 -5.75 5.47 4.58
CA ILE A 186 -4.71 6.36 4.05
C ILE A 186 -4.24 7.23 5.23
N LYS A 187 -3.00 7.01 5.68
CA LYS A 187 -2.49 7.68 6.87
C LYS A 187 -2.17 9.10 6.44
N LYS A 188 -2.66 10.08 7.20
CA LYS A 188 -2.51 11.51 6.91
C LYS A 188 -3.08 11.87 5.53
N SER A 189 -4.36 11.59 5.31
CA SER A 189 -5.03 11.74 4.02
C SER A 189 -4.87 13.15 3.42
N SER A 190 -4.82 14.19 4.26
CA SER A 190 -4.63 15.58 3.82
C SER A 190 -3.22 15.86 3.27
N GLU A 191 -2.16 15.41 3.95
CA GLU A 191 -0.77 15.60 3.49
C GLU A 191 -0.57 14.90 2.15
N PHE A 192 -1.00 13.64 2.05
CA PHE A 192 -0.91 12.87 0.81
C PHE A 192 -1.71 13.49 -0.34
N PHE A 193 -2.93 13.95 -0.08
CA PHE A 193 -3.76 14.62 -1.09
C PHE A 193 -3.07 15.88 -1.64
N ASN A 194 -2.45 16.69 -0.76
CA ASN A 194 -1.72 17.89 -1.18
C ASN A 194 -0.48 17.53 -2.01
N GLU A 195 0.31 16.52 -1.61
CA GLU A 195 1.45 16.05 -2.39
C GLU A 195 1.04 15.54 -3.77
N LEU A 196 -0.04 14.76 -3.83
CA LEU A 196 -0.62 14.27 -5.07
C LEU A 196 -1.10 15.42 -5.98
N TYR A 197 -1.72 16.45 -5.39
CA TYR A 197 -2.16 17.62 -6.11
C TYR A 197 -0.99 18.45 -6.64
N HIS A 198 0.06 18.65 -5.85
CA HIS A 198 1.29 19.31 -6.31
C HIS A 198 1.95 18.54 -7.46
N ARG A 199 1.99 17.21 -7.37
CA ARG A 199 2.50 16.37 -8.45
C ARG A 199 1.67 16.52 -9.73
N PHE A 200 0.35 16.56 -9.60
CA PHE A 200 -0.56 16.82 -10.73
C PHE A 200 -0.26 18.15 -11.43
N LEU A 201 -0.05 19.24 -10.69
CA LEU A 201 0.24 20.56 -11.24
C LEU A 201 1.58 20.62 -12.00
N LEU A 202 2.58 19.86 -11.54
CA LEU A 202 3.91 19.83 -12.14
C LEU A 202 4.04 18.85 -13.31
N THR A 203 3.01 18.05 -13.61
CA THR A 203 3.09 16.99 -14.60
C THR A 203 2.70 17.49 -16.00
N PRO A 204 3.64 17.53 -16.98
CA PRO A 204 3.33 17.99 -18.33
C PRO A 204 2.68 16.91 -19.22
N LYS A 205 2.87 15.62 -18.88
CA LYS A 205 2.34 14.50 -19.68
C LYS A 205 0.87 14.24 -19.35
N ILE A 206 0.00 14.29 -20.36
CA ILE A 206 -1.45 14.15 -20.19
C ILE A 206 -1.86 12.82 -19.53
N ASN A 207 -1.25 11.69 -19.92
CA ASN A 207 -1.56 10.37 -19.35
C ASN A 207 -1.28 10.33 -17.84
N MET A 208 -0.12 10.87 -17.44
CA MET A 208 0.28 10.94 -16.04
C MET A 208 -0.61 11.88 -15.24
N LYS A 209 -0.96 13.02 -15.83
CA LYS A 209 -1.90 13.98 -15.25
C LYS A 209 -3.27 13.34 -14.98
N CYS A 210 -3.73 12.50 -15.90
CA CYS A 210 -5.00 11.79 -15.78
C CYS A 210 -4.96 10.67 -14.74
N LEU A 211 -3.84 9.96 -14.59
CA LEU A 211 -3.63 9.02 -13.49
C LEU A 211 -3.65 9.75 -12.13
N CYS A 212 -2.99 10.90 -12.03
CA CYS A 212 -3.01 11.71 -10.81
C CYS A 212 -4.43 12.23 -10.51
N LEU A 213 -5.19 12.70 -11.51
CA LEU A 213 -6.59 13.11 -11.34
C LEU A 213 -7.47 11.97 -10.87
N GLN A 214 -7.29 10.77 -11.44
CA GLN A 214 -8.04 9.60 -11.02
C GLN A 214 -7.74 9.26 -9.55
N ALA A 215 -6.47 9.30 -9.16
CA ALA A 215 -6.08 9.08 -7.77
C ALA A 215 -6.62 10.17 -6.85
N LEU A 216 -6.60 11.45 -7.26
CA LEU A 216 -7.19 12.56 -6.50
C LEU A 216 -8.68 12.31 -6.25
N ALA A 217 -9.40 11.80 -7.27
CA ALA A 217 -10.82 11.47 -7.13
C ALA A 217 -11.06 10.32 -6.15
N ILE A 218 -10.22 9.28 -6.16
CA ILE A 218 -10.32 8.15 -5.22
C ILE A 218 -10.02 8.62 -3.80
N VAL A 219 -8.90 9.31 -3.59
CA VAL A 219 -8.46 9.79 -2.27
C VAL A 219 -9.46 10.76 -1.68
N TYR A 220 -9.92 11.74 -2.47
CA TYR A 220 -10.93 12.68 -2.00
C TYR A 220 -12.26 11.97 -1.74
N GLY A 221 -12.68 11.03 -2.60
CA GLY A 221 -13.89 10.25 -2.40
C GLY A 221 -13.90 9.46 -1.09
N ARG A 222 -12.76 8.89 -0.69
CA ARG A 222 -12.61 8.13 0.56
C ARG A 222 -12.44 9.02 1.80
N CYS A 223 -11.75 10.16 1.66
CA CYS A 223 -11.29 10.98 2.79
C CYS A 223 -11.80 12.43 2.78
N TYR A 224 -12.94 12.72 2.14
CA TYR A 224 -13.46 14.09 2.00
C TYR A 224 -13.75 14.78 3.34
N GLU A 225 -14.07 14.03 4.40
CA GLU A 225 -14.31 14.56 5.74
C GLU A 225 -13.02 15.07 6.42
N GLU A 226 -11.91 14.33 6.26
CA GLU A 226 -10.61 14.70 6.83
C GLU A 226 -9.93 15.83 6.04
N ILE A 227 -10.00 15.77 4.70
CA ILE A 227 -9.40 16.78 3.82
C ILE A 227 -10.15 18.11 3.92
N GLY A 228 -11.48 18.05 3.97
CA GLY A 228 -12.33 19.24 4.03
C GLY A 228 -12.49 19.94 2.67
N PRO A 229 -12.74 21.27 2.66
CA PRO A 229 -13.03 22.01 1.43
C PRO A 229 -11.79 22.19 0.56
N PHE A 230 -11.97 22.09 -0.75
CA PHE A 230 -10.90 22.20 -1.74
C PHE A 230 -10.84 23.61 -2.31
N GLY A 231 -9.77 24.35 -1.98
CA GLY A 231 -9.60 25.75 -2.37
C GLY A 231 -9.55 26.00 -3.88
N ASP A 232 -8.98 25.05 -4.63
CA ASP A 232 -8.76 25.19 -6.08
C ASP A 232 -9.92 24.66 -6.94
N THR A 233 -11.13 24.53 -6.36
CA THR A 233 -12.32 24.06 -7.10
C THR A 233 -12.57 24.91 -8.36
N ARG A 234 -12.44 26.24 -8.26
CA ARG A 234 -12.58 27.16 -9.38
C ARG A 234 -11.55 26.92 -10.49
N TYR A 235 -10.32 26.59 -10.10
CA TYR A 235 -9.26 26.28 -11.05
C TYR A 235 -9.57 25.00 -11.82
N ILE A 236 -10.06 23.95 -11.15
CA ILE A 236 -10.48 22.70 -11.81
C ILE A 236 -11.63 22.92 -12.79
N VAL A 237 -12.62 23.76 -12.44
CA VAL A 237 -13.71 24.12 -13.37
C VAL A 237 -13.18 24.88 -14.60
N GLY A 238 -12.28 25.84 -14.39
CA GLY A 238 -11.64 26.55 -15.49
C GLY A 238 -10.75 25.66 -16.35
N MET A 239 -10.14 24.62 -15.78
CA MET A 239 -9.44 23.59 -16.54
C MET A 239 -10.40 22.77 -17.39
N LEU A 240 -11.55 22.37 -16.84
CA LEU A 240 -12.59 21.63 -17.57
C LEU A 240 -13.10 22.43 -18.77
N GLU A 241 -13.34 23.73 -18.61
CA GLU A 241 -13.79 24.62 -19.69
C GLU A 241 -12.80 24.68 -20.86
N ARG A 242 -11.50 24.70 -20.56
CA ARG A 242 -10.42 24.76 -21.58
C ARG A 242 -9.95 23.39 -22.06
N CYS A 243 -10.54 22.30 -21.55
CA CYS A 243 -10.05 20.96 -21.80
C CYS A 243 -10.47 20.45 -23.20
N ILE A 244 -9.47 20.19 -24.04
CA ILE A 244 -9.65 19.67 -25.40
C ILE A 244 -9.63 18.13 -25.39
N ASP A 245 -8.77 17.55 -24.55
CA ASP A 245 -8.57 16.10 -24.47
C ASP A 245 -9.78 15.39 -23.84
N ARG A 246 -10.19 14.27 -24.45
CA ARG A 246 -11.38 13.52 -23.99
C ARG A 246 -11.11 12.82 -22.65
N LEU A 247 -9.93 12.22 -22.50
CA LEU A 247 -9.58 11.44 -21.33
C LEU A 247 -9.38 12.36 -20.12
N GLU A 248 -8.69 13.50 -20.29
CA GLU A 248 -8.58 14.51 -19.22
C GLU A 248 -9.95 15.06 -18.81
N ARG A 249 -10.82 15.37 -19.78
CA ARG A 249 -12.18 15.84 -19.51
C ARG A 249 -12.95 14.85 -18.64
N ASP A 250 -12.96 13.57 -19.01
CA ASP A 250 -13.67 12.53 -18.26
C ASP A 250 -13.11 12.41 -16.83
N ARG A 251 -11.78 12.45 -16.66
CA ARG A 251 -11.17 12.42 -15.32
C ARG A 251 -11.47 13.67 -14.49
N LEU A 252 -11.50 14.86 -15.10
CA LEU A 252 -11.89 16.11 -14.42
C LEU A 252 -13.35 16.06 -13.97
N ILE A 253 -14.26 15.54 -14.79
CA ILE A 253 -15.68 15.36 -14.43
C ILE A 253 -15.81 14.39 -13.25
N ILE A 254 -15.11 13.25 -13.29
CA ILE A 254 -15.10 12.28 -12.18
C ILE A 254 -14.57 12.93 -10.89
N PHE A 255 -13.51 13.73 -10.99
CA PHE A 255 -12.97 14.44 -9.82
C PHE A 255 -13.95 15.48 -9.27
N LEU A 256 -14.58 16.30 -10.14
CA LEU A 256 -15.62 17.25 -9.74
C LEU A 256 -16.81 16.55 -9.06
N ASN A 257 -17.21 15.37 -9.55
CA ASN A 257 -18.26 14.55 -8.93
C ASN A 257 -17.90 14.13 -7.49
N LYS A 258 -16.62 13.92 -7.17
CA LYS A 258 -16.19 13.66 -5.80
C LYS A 258 -16.06 14.96 -5.00
N LEU A 259 -15.65 16.08 -5.60
CA LEU A 259 -15.54 17.37 -4.93
C LEU A 259 -16.89 17.91 -4.41
N ILE A 260 -17.99 17.64 -5.12
CA ILE A 260 -19.35 18.08 -4.71
C ILE A 260 -19.89 17.37 -3.47
N LEU A 261 -19.21 16.34 -2.95
CA LEU A 261 -19.53 15.75 -1.64
C LEU A 261 -19.44 16.79 -0.52
N ASN A 262 -18.61 17.82 -0.68
CA ASN A 262 -18.49 18.92 0.27
C ASN A 262 -19.31 20.15 -0.16
N LYS A 263 -20.20 20.61 0.71
CA LYS A 263 -21.10 21.76 0.47
C LYS A 263 -20.37 23.06 0.11
N LYS A 264 -19.16 23.31 0.64
CA LYS A 264 -18.39 24.52 0.32
C LYS A 264 -17.90 24.50 -1.14
N ASN A 265 -17.48 23.35 -1.64
CA ASN A 265 -17.04 23.20 -3.02
C ASN A 265 -18.20 23.35 -4.01
N VAL A 266 -19.41 22.92 -3.64
CA VAL A 266 -20.62 23.12 -4.45
C VAL A 266 -20.87 24.61 -4.68
N LYS A 267 -20.67 25.45 -3.66
CA LYS A 267 -20.78 26.90 -3.81
C LYS A 267 -19.76 27.45 -4.80
N GLU A 268 -18.49 27.10 -4.64
CA GLU A 268 -17.43 27.53 -5.58
C GLU A 268 -17.69 27.05 -7.01
N LEU A 269 -18.21 25.84 -7.20
CA LEU A 269 -18.59 25.29 -8.50
C LEU A 269 -19.69 26.12 -9.18
N MET A 270 -20.71 26.53 -8.41
CA MET A 270 -21.80 27.38 -8.90
C MET A 270 -21.30 28.78 -9.24
N ASP A 271 -20.48 29.37 -8.37
CA ASP A 271 -19.93 30.71 -8.54
C ASP A 271 -18.99 30.79 -9.76
N SER A 272 -18.39 29.67 -10.19
CA SER A 272 -17.53 29.58 -11.37
C SER A 272 -18.26 29.16 -12.66
N ASN A 273 -19.59 29.28 -12.74
CA ASN A 273 -20.40 28.83 -13.89
C ASN A 273 -20.23 27.33 -14.25
N GLY A 274 -19.85 26.48 -13.29
CA GLY A 274 -19.63 25.05 -13.52
C GLY A 274 -20.86 24.33 -14.04
N ILE A 275 -22.07 24.73 -13.61
CA ILE A 275 -23.34 24.15 -14.08
C ILE A 275 -23.51 24.37 -15.58
N ARG A 276 -23.20 25.56 -16.10
CA ARG A 276 -23.30 25.86 -17.54
C ARG A 276 -22.42 24.91 -18.35
N ILE A 277 -21.17 24.74 -17.92
CA ILE A 277 -20.20 23.85 -18.56
C ILE A 277 -20.71 22.41 -18.54
N LEU A 278 -21.23 21.93 -17.40
CA LEU A 278 -21.79 20.58 -17.30
C LEU A 278 -23.01 20.36 -18.20
N VAL A 279 -23.89 21.36 -18.37
CA VAL A 279 -25.03 21.31 -19.29
C VAL A 279 -24.57 21.27 -20.75
N GLU A 280 -23.57 22.06 -21.11
CA GLU A 280 -22.96 22.01 -22.44
C GLU A 280 -22.33 20.63 -22.70
N LEU A 281 -21.62 20.06 -21.72
CA LEU A 281 -21.03 18.73 -21.81
C LEU A 281 -22.08 17.61 -21.82
N LEU A 282 -23.25 17.80 -21.20
CA LEU A 282 -24.33 16.83 -21.23
C LEU A 282 -24.80 16.54 -22.66
N THR A 283 -24.75 17.55 -23.55
CA THR A 283 -25.07 17.35 -24.97
C THR A 283 -24.13 16.35 -25.67
N LEU A 284 -22.93 16.13 -25.10
CA LEU A 284 -21.94 15.17 -25.58
C LEU A 284 -22.11 13.77 -24.97
N ALA A 285 -22.99 13.57 -24.00
CA ALA A 285 -23.18 12.28 -23.33
C ALA A 285 -23.64 11.17 -24.30
N HIS A 286 -24.34 11.53 -25.38
CA HIS A 286 -24.77 10.58 -26.42
C HIS A 286 -23.67 10.20 -27.42
N LEU A 287 -22.51 10.88 -27.40
CA LEU A 287 -21.35 10.60 -28.25
C LEU A 287 -20.32 9.66 -27.57
N HIS A 288 -20.68 9.07 -26.42
CA HIS A 288 -19.81 8.22 -25.59
C HIS A 288 -19.43 6.86 -26.23
N THR A 289 -19.89 6.60 -27.45
CA THR A 289 -19.54 5.43 -28.22
C THR A 289 -18.21 5.63 -28.96
N SER A 290 -17.12 5.10 -28.38
CA SER A 290 -15.79 5.02 -29.02
C SER A 290 -15.80 4.24 -30.34
N ARG A 291 -16.83 3.41 -30.56
CA ARG A 291 -17.22 2.85 -31.85
C ARG A 291 -18.58 3.43 -32.21
N ALA A 292 -18.71 4.08 -33.36
CA ALA A 292 -19.97 4.03 -34.07
C ALA A 292 -20.39 2.56 -34.11
N THR A 293 -21.51 2.20 -33.47
CA THR A 293 -22.16 0.92 -33.77
C THR A 293 -22.59 1.07 -35.21
N VAL A 294 -21.71 0.70 -36.14
CA VAL A 294 -22.08 0.65 -37.53
C VAL A 294 -23.22 -0.36 -37.56
N PRO A 295 -24.43 0.02 -38.01
CA PRO A 295 -25.48 -0.95 -38.24
C PRO A 295 -25.07 -1.74 -39.49
N PHE A 296 -23.98 -2.51 -39.41
CA PHE A 296 -23.54 -3.43 -40.46
C PHE A 296 -24.24 -4.78 -40.34
N GLN A 297 -25.29 -4.88 -39.53
CA GLN A 297 -26.23 -5.97 -39.62
C GLN A 297 -27.61 -5.43 -39.99
N SER A 298 -28.08 -5.89 -41.14
CA SER A 298 -29.45 -5.78 -41.65
C SER A 298 -29.84 -4.50 -42.40
N ASN A 299 -29.08 -4.14 -43.43
CA ASN A 299 -29.67 -3.59 -44.67
C ASN A 299 -29.16 -4.34 -45.91
N VAL A 300 -28.66 -5.57 -45.72
CA VAL A 300 -28.52 -6.51 -46.84
C VAL A 300 -29.92 -7.06 -47.08
N ILE A 301 -30.58 -6.58 -48.13
CA ILE A 301 -31.75 -7.25 -48.68
C ILE A 301 -31.20 -8.50 -49.36
N GLU A 302 -31.07 -9.59 -48.61
CA GLU A 302 -30.79 -10.89 -49.19
C GLU A 302 -32.01 -11.29 -50.02
N ALA A 303 -31.81 -11.49 -51.33
CA ALA A 303 -32.88 -11.97 -52.20
C ALA A 303 -33.32 -13.34 -51.69
N ALA A 304 -34.61 -13.47 -51.34
CA ALA A 304 -35.19 -14.75 -51.00
C ALA A 304 -34.96 -15.73 -52.18
N PRO A 305 -34.77 -17.04 -51.94
CA PRO A 305 -34.43 -18.02 -52.99
C PRO A 305 -35.48 -18.14 -54.10
N ASP A 306 -36.68 -17.62 -53.86
CA ASP A 306 -37.83 -17.48 -54.73
C ASP A 306 -37.90 -16.14 -55.48
N MET A 307 -37.13 -15.14 -55.05
CA MET A 307 -37.03 -13.84 -55.71
C MET A 307 -36.06 -13.93 -56.89
N LYS A 308 -36.53 -14.52 -57.99
CA LYS A 308 -35.79 -14.51 -59.27
C LYS A 308 -35.67 -13.08 -59.75
N ARG A 309 -34.44 -12.59 -59.86
CA ARG A 309 -34.13 -11.31 -60.51
C ARG A 309 -34.66 -11.39 -61.94
N ASP A 310 -35.68 -10.61 -62.28
CA ASP A 310 -36.11 -10.41 -63.66
C ASP A 310 -34.89 -9.87 -64.41
N SER A 311 -34.25 -10.75 -65.17
CA SER A 311 -33.09 -10.39 -65.99
C SER A 311 -33.64 -9.83 -67.27
N GLU A 312 -33.25 -8.59 -67.56
CA GLU A 312 -33.68 -7.89 -68.76
C GLU A 312 -33.37 -8.75 -69.99
N LYS A 313 -34.33 -8.79 -70.93
CA LYS A 313 -34.18 -9.54 -72.17
C LYS A 313 -33.25 -8.74 -73.06
N GLU A 314 -31.97 -9.07 -73.02
CA GLU A 314 -30.91 -8.33 -73.72
C GLU A 314 -30.31 -9.12 -74.89
N TRP A 315 -30.59 -10.42 -74.99
CA TRP A 315 -29.90 -11.30 -75.93
C TRP A 315 -30.66 -11.48 -77.24
N TYR A 316 -29.94 -11.30 -78.35
CA TYR A 316 -30.41 -11.57 -79.71
C TYR A 316 -29.44 -12.53 -80.38
N TYR A 317 -29.95 -13.44 -81.20
CA TYR A 317 -29.12 -14.27 -82.07
C TYR A 317 -29.68 -14.29 -83.50
N GLY A 318 -28.81 -14.57 -84.47
CA GLY A 318 -29.15 -14.65 -85.88
C GLY A 318 -29.07 -16.09 -86.37
N ASN A 319 -30.06 -16.52 -87.17
CA ASN A 319 -29.96 -17.78 -87.92
C ASN A 319 -29.06 -17.61 -89.17
N ALA A 320 -28.73 -18.70 -89.85
CA ALA A 320 -27.85 -18.71 -91.03
C ALA A 320 -28.30 -17.75 -92.15
N GLU A 321 -29.58 -17.39 -92.21
CA GLU A 321 -30.17 -16.42 -93.16
C GLU A 321 -30.17 -14.96 -92.66
N LYS A 322 -29.44 -14.65 -91.57
CA LYS A 322 -29.29 -13.31 -90.95
C LYS A 322 -30.57 -12.66 -90.41
N GLU A 323 -31.64 -13.41 -90.19
CA GLU A 323 -32.80 -12.93 -89.43
C GLU A 323 -32.50 -12.84 -87.93
N ARG A 324 -32.72 -11.67 -87.32
CA ARG A 324 -32.47 -11.41 -85.90
C ARG A 324 -33.68 -11.83 -85.07
N ARG A 325 -33.52 -12.83 -84.19
CA ARG A 325 -34.55 -13.24 -83.22
C ARG A 325 -34.14 -12.85 -81.80
N GLY A 326 -35.10 -12.32 -81.05
CA GLY A 326 -34.93 -11.80 -79.70
C GLY A 326 -35.80 -10.57 -79.44
N PRO A 327 -35.83 -10.05 -78.20
CA PRO A 327 -34.85 -10.37 -77.14
C PRO A 327 -35.26 -11.52 -76.20
N TYR A 328 -34.27 -12.24 -75.68
CA TYR A 328 -34.41 -13.31 -74.68
C TYR A 328 -33.64 -13.01 -73.39
N SER A 329 -34.12 -13.54 -72.26
CA SER A 329 -33.44 -13.46 -70.95
C SER A 329 -32.38 -14.57 -70.81
N PHE A 330 -31.35 -14.36 -70.00
CA PHE A 330 -30.29 -15.34 -69.76
C PHE A 330 -30.81 -16.74 -69.36
N ASN A 331 -31.89 -16.80 -68.58
CA ASN A 331 -32.52 -18.08 -68.20
C ASN A 331 -33.21 -18.80 -69.37
N GLU A 332 -33.68 -18.03 -70.37
CA GLU A 332 -34.32 -18.56 -71.59
C GLU A 332 -33.28 -19.02 -72.62
N VAL A 333 -32.06 -18.49 -72.56
CA VAL A 333 -30.90 -18.93 -73.37
C VAL A 333 -30.26 -20.17 -72.74
N SER A 334 -31.03 -21.26 -72.68
CA SER A 334 -30.50 -22.59 -72.33
C SER A 334 -30.01 -23.29 -73.60
N PHE A 335 -28.82 -23.91 -73.56
CA PHE A 335 -28.14 -24.62 -74.66
C PHE A 335 -28.99 -25.69 -75.40
N LYS A 336 -30.19 -26.02 -74.91
CA LYS A 336 -31.16 -26.88 -75.61
C LYS A 336 -31.78 -26.24 -76.85
N ASN A 337 -31.76 -24.91 -76.98
CA ASN A 337 -32.35 -24.20 -78.13
C ASN A 337 -31.41 -24.07 -79.35
N PHE A 338 -30.14 -24.50 -79.24
CA PHE A 338 -29.15 -24.44 -80.32
C PHE A 338 -28.91 -25.79 -81.02
N VAL A 339 -29.72 -26.82 -80.71
CA VAL A 339 -29.67 -28.11 -81.39
C VAL A 339 -31.01 -28.40 -82.06
N SER A 340 -31.25 -27.73 -83.18
CA SER A 340 -32.19 -28.16 -84.22
C SER A 340 -31.70 -27.54 -85.54
N TYR A 341 -31.03 -28.40 -86.32
CA TYR A 341 -30.55 -28.28 -87.71
C TYR A 341 -30.60 -26.94 -88.43
#